data_AF-A0A0J6SF84-F1
#
_entry.id   AF-A0A0J6SF84-F1
#
_cell.length_a   1.000
_cell.length_b   1.000
_cell.length_c   1.000
_cell.angle_alpha   90.00
_cell.angle_beta   90.00
_cell.angle_gamma   90.00
#
_symmetry.space_group_name_H-M   'P 1'
#
loop_
_entity.id
_entity.type
_entity.pdbx_description
1 polymer ?
#
loop_
_entity_poly.entity_id
_entity_poly.type
_entity_poly.pdbx_seq_one_letter_code
_entity_poly.pdbx_strand_id
1 'polypeptide(L)'
;MSRPCSYDHDAARACVAAGETYAQVAQRFGVTRSSISWLFRKEPIGRRHPSRVSDRGNRRLLAALGVDGRDPVRVAREAAVSARVRALRAEARTGGALLVGPLTIAAAHAAGLTLDDIEEVFAVPPAEAARVIAAHGVR
;
A
#
# COMPACT_ATOMS: atom_id res chain seq x y z
N MET A 1 40.43 -21.58 2.36
CA MET A 1 39.78 -20.29 2.66
C MET A 1 38.32 -20.58 3.02
N SER A 2 37.99 -20.70 4.30
CA SER A 2 36.63 -21.04 4.74
C SER A 2 36.11 -20.01 5.73
N ARG A 3 34.98 -19.37 5.38
CA ARG A 3 33.70 -19.69 6.02
C ARG A 3 32.55 -19.04 5.25
N PRO A 4 31.54 -19.81 4.80
CA PRO A 4 30.26 -19.25 4.43
C PRO A 4 29.67 -18.61 5.69
N CYS A 5 29.45 -17.30 5.67
CA CYS A 5 28.73 -16.60 6.72
C CYS A 5 27.26 -17.02 6.61
N SER A 6 26.91 -18.18 7.15
CA SER A 6 25.52 -18.63 7.25
C SER A 6 24.90 -17.94 8.46
N TYR A 7 24.58 -16.66 8.29
CA TYR A 7 23.61 -16.04 9.19
C TYR A 7 22.23 -16.60 8.84
N ASP A 8 21.38 -16.72 9.84
CA ASP A 8 20.04 -17.26 9.66
C ASP A 8 19.22 -16.33 8.74
N HIS A 9 18.98 -16.81 7.52
CA HIS A 9 18.24 -16.08 6.50
C HIS A 9 16.78 -15.90 6.90
N ASP A 10 16.18 -16.83 7.63
CA ASP A 10 14.77 -16.76 8.05
C ASP A 10 14.61 -15.76 9.18
N ALA A 11 15.56 -15.72 10.12
CA ALA A 11 15.60 -14.69 11.15
C ALA A 11 15.82 -13.29 10.56
N ALA A 12 16.71 -13.15 9.57
CA ALA A 12 16.90 -11.88 8.86
C ALA A 12 15.64 -11.45 8.11
N ARG A 13 14.89 -12.39 7.52
CA ARG A 13 13.59 -12.14 6.88
C ARG A 13 12.54 -11.69 7.87
N ALA A 14 12.46 -12.31 9.04
CA ALA A 14 11.52 -11.92 10.09
C ALA A 14 11.75 -10.49 10.59
N CYS A 15 13.00 -10.09 10.82
CA CYS A 15 13.36 -8.71 11.21
C CYS A 15 12.92 -7.68 10.18
N VAL A 16 13.15 -7.99 8.90
CA VAL A 16 12.76 -7.11 7.81
C VAL A 16 11.22 -7.03 7.66
N ALA A 17 10.52 -8.15 7.82
CA ALA A 17 9.05 -8.18 7.83
C ALA A 17 8.45 -7.40 9.02
N ALA A 18 9.14 -7.37 10.15
CA ALA A 18 8.81 -6.54 11.31
C ALA A 18 9.09 -5.03 11.10
N GLY A 19 9.63 -4.65 9.93
CA GLY A 19 9.85 -3.25 9.57
C GLY A 19 11.26 -2.72 9.84
N GLU A 20 12.21 -3.57 10.25
CA GLU A 20 13.60 -3.17 10.40
C GLU A 20 14.24 -2.83 9.04
N THR A 21 15.10 -1.81 9.03
CA THR A 21 15.86 -1.45 7.82
C THR A 21 16.99 -2.43 7.57
N TYR A 22 17.41 -2.60 6.31
CA TYR A 22 18.55 -3.48 5.97
C TYR A 22 19.85 -3.13 6.71
N ALA A 23 20.03 -1.87 7.10
CA ALA A 23 21.20 -1.45 7.89
C ALA A 23 21.12 -1.98 9.33
N GLN A 24 19.95 -1.92 9.96
CA GLN A 24 19.70 -2.44 11.31
C GLN A 24 19.83 -3.97 11.32
N VAL A 25 19.27 -4.65 10.33
CA VAL A 25 19.37 -6.11 10.19
C VAL A 25 20.83 -6.52 9.91
N ALA A 26 21.53 -5.81 9.02
CA ALA A 26 22.94 -6.07 8.77
C ALA A 26 23.81 -5.93 10.03
N GLN A 27 23.57 -4.87 10.82
CA GLN A 27 24.25 -4.65 12.09
C GLN A 27 23.93 -5.77 13.11
N ARG A 28 22.67 -6.20 13.18
CA ARG A 28 22.19 -7.24 14.10
C ARG A 28 22.81 -8.61 13.82
N PHE A 29 22.97 -8.95 12.55
CA PHE A 29 23.54 -10.23 12.12
C PHE A 29 25.05 -10.18 11.86
N GLY A 30 25.70 -9.02 12.08
CA GLY A 30 27.14 -8.85 11.86
C GLY A 30 27.55 -8.99 10.40
N VAL A 31 26.66 -8.66 9.47
CA VAL A 31 26.88 -8.79 8.01
C VAL A 31 26.84 -7.45 7.31
N THR A 32 27.23 -7.42 6.05
CA THR A 32 27.13 -6.21 5.25
C THR A 32 25.69 -5.96 4.81
N ARG A 33 25.32 -4.68 4.66
CA ARG A 33 24.05 -4.30 4.03
C ARG A 33 23.88 -4.92 2.64
N SER A 34 24.97 -5.04 1.88
CA SER A 34 24.97 -5.66 0.56
C SER A 34 24.55 -7.13 0.62
N SER A 35 24.98 -7.88 1.64
CA SER A 35 24.59 -9.28 1.86
C SER A 35 23.09 -9.41 2.12
N ILE A 36 22.52 -8.56 2.98
CA ILE A 36 21.07 -8.50 3.22
C ILE A 36 20.34 -8.11 1.94
N SER A 37 20.79 -7.08 1.24
CA SER A 37 20.18 -6.66 -0.03
C SER A 37 20.18 -7.77 -1.08
N TRP A 38 21.22 -8.61 -1.10
CA TRP A 38 21.32 -9.73 -2.03
C TRP A 38 20.35 -10.87 -1.70
N LEU A 39 20.08 -11.10 -0.41
CA LEU A 39 19.08 -12.05 0.07
C LEU A 39 17.67 -11.75 -0.47
N PHE A 40 17.29 -10.45 -0.54
CA PHE A 40 15.99 -10.00 -1.04
C PHE A 40 15.96 -9.73 -2.56
N ARG A 41 17.11 -9.70 -3.25
CA ARG A 41 17.18 -9.51 -4.71
C ARG A 41 16.78 -10.76 -5.49
N LYS A 42 16.85 -11.95 -4.86
CA LYS A 42 16.49 -13.24 -5.46
C LYS A 42 15.01 -13.60 -5.36
N GLU A 43 14.17 -12.75 -4.75
CA GLU A 43 12.73 -12.99 -4.74
C GLU A 43 12.09 -12.62 -6.10
N PRO A 44 11.11 -13.40 -6.57
CA PRO A 44 10.28 -13.00 -7.70
C PRO A 44 9.56 -11.68 -7.34
N ILE A 45 9.38 -10.85 -8.36
CA ILE A 45 8.94 -9.44 -8.36
C ILE A 45 7.47 -9.28 -7.88
N GLY A 46 7.11 -9.87 -6.73
CA GLY A 46 5.74 -10.00 -6.25
C GLY A 46 5.53 -9.55 -4.82
N ARG A 47 6.56 -9.52 -3.97
CA ARG A 47 6.46 -8.94 -2.62
C ARG A 47 7.12 -7.58 -2.64
N ARG A 48 6.30 -6.53 -2.79
CA ARG A 48 6.72 -5.12 -2.64
C ARG A 48 7.38 -4.96 -1.27
N HIS A 49 8.70 -5.03 -1.26
CA HIS A 49 9.48 -4.54 -0.16
C HIS A 49 9.27 -3.03 -0.08
N PRO A 50 8.97 -2.44 1.09
CA PRO A 50 8.92 -0.99 1.24
C PRO A 50 10.36 -0.45 1.22
N SER A 51 11.00 -0.53 0.05
CA SER A 51 12.12 0.35 -0.24
C SER A 51 11.50 1.74 -0.22
N ARG A 52 11.89 2.57 0.75
CA ARG A 52 11.68 4.01 0.67
C ARG A 52 12.42 4.47 -0.58
N VAL A 53 11.76 4.40 -1.73
CA VAL A 53 12.27 5.02 -2.94
C VAL A 53 12.44 6.49 -2.59
N SER A 54 13.66 6.99 -2.67
CA SER A 54 13.92 8.39 -2.40
C SER A 54 12.98 9.24 -3.28
N ASP A 55 12.40 10.30 -2.73
CA ASP A 55 11.54 11.22 -3.50
C ASP A 55 12.21 11.72 -4.78
N ARG A 56 13.55 11.77 -4.78
CA ARG A 56 14.38 12.10 -5.93
C ARG A 56 14.33 11.04 -7.04
N GLY A 57 14.37 9.76 -6.67
CA GLY A 57 14.24 8.63 -7.59
C GLY A 57 12.83 8.54 -8.19
N ASN A 58 11.80 8.72 -7.37
CA ASN A 58 10.41 8.77 -7.83
C ASN A 58 10.17 9.93 -8.78
N ARG A 59 10.68 11.14 -8.47
CA ARG A 59 10.57 12.30 -9.36
C ARG A 59 11.24 12.06 -10.72
N ARG A 60 12.41 11.43 -10.75
CA ARG A 60 13.10 11.08 -12.00
C ARG A 60 12.32 10.06 -12.83
N LEU A 61 11.74 9.05 -12.19
CA LEU A 61 10.89 8.05 -12.86
C LEU A 61 9.62 8.68 -13.44
N LEU A 62 8.94 9.53 -12.67
CA LEU A 62 7.73 10.22 -13.14
C LEU A 62 8.05 11.17 -14.31
N ALA A 63 9.16 11.90 -14.25
CA ALA A 63 9.62 12.75 -15.34
C ALA A 63 10.00 11.93 -16.59
N ALA A 64 10.68 10.79 -16.42
CA ALA A 64 11.05 9.90 -17.54
C ALA A 64 9.83 9.25 -18.22
N LEU A 65 8.72 9.07 -17.48
CA LEU A 65 7.45 8.58 -18.01
C LEU A 65 6.61 9.68 -18.67
N GLY A 66 7.13 10.91 -18.79
CA GLY A 66 6.38 12.04 -19.36
C GLY A 66 5.18 12.46 -18.49
N VAL A 67 5.16 12.05 -17.23
CA VAL A 67 4.19 12.56 -16.24
C VAL A 67 4.72 13.92 -15.80
N ASP A 68 4.63 14.89 -16.69
CA ASP A 68 4.95 16.27 -16.38
C ASP A 68 4.05 16.73 -15.22
N GLY A 69 4.71 17.35 -14.24
CA GLY A 69 4.20 17.94 -13.02
C GLY A 69 2.72 17.75 -12.78
N ARG A 70 2.37 16.89 -11.81
CA ARG A 70 1.01 16.77 -11.29
C ARG A 70 0.43 18.17 -11.12
N ASP A 71 -0.62 18.50 -11.89
CA ASP A 71 -1.36 19.74 -11.73
C ASP A 71 -1.63 19.94 -10.23
N PRO A 72 -1.14 21.03 -9.61
CA PRO A 72 -1.27 21.24 -8.18
C PRO A 72 -2.73 21.21 -7.71
N VAL A 73 -3.67 21.58 -8.59
CA VAL A 73 -5.12 21.48 -8.35
C VAL A 73 -5.55 20.01 -8.31
N ARG A 74 -5.06 19.19 -9.25
CA ARG A 74 -5.31 17.74 -9.26
C ARG A 74 -4.72 17.05 -8.03
N VAL A 75 -3.49 17.40 -7.62
CA VAL A 75 -2.86 16.86 -6.40
C VAL A 75 -3.64 17.26 -5.16
N ALA A 76 -4.03 18.53 -5.04
CA ALA A 76 -4.81 19.02 -3.91
C ALA A 76 -6.16 18.30 -3.84
N ARG A 77 -6.81 18.08 -4.99
CA ARG A 77 -8.07 17.31 -5.08
C ARG A 77 -7.89 15.86 -4.68
N GLU A 78 -6.88 15.17 -5.21
CA GLU A 78 -6.54 13.78 -4.86
C GLU A 78 -6.20 13.65 -3.35
N ALA A 79 -5.48 14.62 -2.79
CA ALA A 79 -5.14 14.67 -1.37
C ALA A 79 -6.38 14.92 -0.50
N ALA A 80 -7.29 15.80 -0.92
CA ALA A 80 -8.54 16.07 -0.22
C ALA A 80 -9.46 14.84 -0.21
N VAL A 81 -9.59 14.16 -1.35
CA VAL A 81 -10.34 12.89 -1.44
C VAL A 81 -9.72 11.84 -0.52
N SER A 82 -8.39 11.69 -0.55
CA SER A 82 -7.67 10.76 0.33
C SER A 82 -7.85 11.08 1.82
N ALA A 83 -7.86 12.36 2.18
CA ALA A 83 -8.11 12.80 3.55
C ALA A 83 -9.55 12.49 3.98
N ARG A 84 -10.54 12.71 3.10
CA ARG A 84 -11.93 12.39 3.38
C ARG A 84 -12.16 10.89 3.54
N VAL A 85 -11.54 10.05 2.71
CA VAL A 85 -11.58 8.58 2.86
C VAL A 85 -10.99 8.16 4.21
N ARG A 86 -9.85 8.73 4.63
CA ARG A 86 -9.28 8.44 5.95
C ARG A 86 -10.20 8.83 7.10
N ALA A 87 -10.88 9.97 7.00
CA ALA A 87 -11.86 10.41 8.00
C ALA A 87 -13.04 9.42 8.09
N LEU A 88 -13.59 9.01 6.94
CA LEU A 88 -14.68 8.02 6.90
C LEU A 88 -14.28 6.67 7.51
N ARG A 89 -13.06 6.19 7.27
CA ARG A 89 -12.54 4.97 7.91
C ARG A 89 -12.38 5.13 9.43
N ALA A 90 -11.93 6.30 9.89
CA ALA A 90 -11.81 6.58 11.31
C ALA A 90 -13.19 6.62 11.98
N GLU A 91 -14.16 7.29 11.35
CA GLU A 91 -15.56 7.35 11.79
C GLU A 91 -16.17 5.93 11.87
N ALA A 92 -16.01 5.10 10.83
CA ALA A 92 -16.49 3.72 10.80
C ALA A 92 -15.89 2.85 11.93
N ARG A 93 -14.60 3.02 12.22
CA ARG A 93 -13.92 2.32 13.34
C ARG A 93 -14.46 2.71 14.71
N THR A 94 -14.94 3.94 14.88
CA THR A 94 -15.48 4.43 16.16
C THR A 94 -16.98 4.26 16.31
N GLY A 95 -17.75 4.25 15.21
CA GLY A 95 -19.20 4.33 15.22
C GLY A 95 -19.95 3.04 14.83
N GLY A 96 -19.25 2.01 14.34
CA GLY A 96 -19.89 0.84 13.74
C GLY A 96 -20.41 1.13 12.34
N ALA A 97 -20.68 0.06 11.58
CA ALA A 97 -21.03 0.14 10.16
C ALA A 97 -22.22 1.07 9.91
N LEU A 98 -22.04 2.04 9.02
CA LEU A 98 -23.15 2.86 8.54
C LEU A 98 -24.10 1.95 7.76
N LEU A 99 -25.37 1.86 8.18
CA LEU A 99 -26.41 1.26 7.36
C LEU A 99 -26.64 2.16 6.14
N VAL A 100 -26.13 1.75 4.99
CA VAL A 100 -26.23 2.55 3.75
C VAL A 100 -26.80 1.74 2.62
N GLY A 101 -27.64 2.41 1.83
CA GLY A 101 -28.36 1.78 0.73
C GLY A 101 -27.47 1.46 -0.47
N PRO A 102 -27.98 0.64 -1.41
CA PRO A 102 -27.25 0.19 -2.60
C PRO A 102 -26.67 1.34 -3.45
N LEU A 103 -27.41 2.44 -3.59
CA LEU A 103 -26.97 3.64 -4.31
C LEU A 103 -25.75 4.30 -3.69
N THR A 104 -25.62 4.27 -2.36
CA THR A 104 -24.49 4.87 -1.66
C THR A 104 -23.22 4.05 -1.84
N ILE A 105 -23.34 2.73 -1.87
CA ILE A 105 -22.22 1.81 -2.17
C ILE A 105 -21.71 2.05 -3.60
N ALA A 106 -22.61 2.16 -4.57
CA ALA A 106 -22.25 2.44 -5.96
C ALA A 106 -21.60 3.83 -6.13
N ALA A 107 -22.14 4.85 -5.46
CA ALA A 107 -21.57 6.20 -5.47
C ALA A 107 -20.18 6.25 -4.80
N ALA A 108 -19.98 5.50 -3.71
CA ALA A 108 -18.69 5.38 -3.03
C ALA A 108 -17.63 4.74 -3.96
N HIS A 109 -18.00 3.66 -4.67
CA HIS A 109 -17.12 3.07 -5.67
C HIS A 109 -16.80 4.03 -6.82
N ALA A 110 -17.79 4.76 -7.34
CA ALA A 110 -17.59 5.78 -8.38
C ALA A 110 -16.68 6.94 -7.91
N ALA A 111 -16.67 7.22 -6.60
CA ALA A 111 -15.75 8.18 -5.98
C ALA A 111 -14.33 7.62 -5.76
N GLY A 112 -14.08 6.35 -6.11
CA GLY A 112 -12.76 5.71 -6.09
C GLY A 112 -12.48 4.84 -4.86
N LEU A 113 -13.48 4.51 -4.04
CA LEU A 113 -13.30 3.53 -2.97
C LEU A 113 -13.21 2.12 -3.55
N THR A 114 -12.27 1.32 -3.04
CA THR A 114 -12.14 -0.09 -3.42
C THR A 114 -13.21 -0.95 -2.73
N LEU A 115 -13.33 -2.22 -3.15
CA LEU A 115 -14.24 -3.16 -2.49
C LEU A 115 -13.86 -3.41 -1.03
N ASP A 116 -12.57 -3.48 -0.72
CA ASP A 116 -12.07 -3.62 0.66
C ASP A 116 -12.41 -2.38 1.50
N ASP A 117 -12.33 -1.18 0.91
CA ASP A 117 -12.72 0.07 1.58
C ASP A 117 -14.23 0.11 1.86
N ILE A 118 -15.04 -0.43 0.96
CA ILE A 118 -16.49 -0.55 1.11
C ILE A 118 -16.84 -1.56 2.21
N GLU A 119 -16.14 -2.68 2.30
CA GLU A 119 -16.27 -3.62 3.41
C GLU A 119 -15.88 -2.97 4.74
N GLU A 120 -14.76 -2.24 4.79
CA GLU A 120 -14.29 -1.55 6.00
C GLU A 120 -15.28 -0.48 6.48
N VAL A 121 -15.83 0.33 5.57
CA VAL A 121 -16.66 1.50 5.91
C VAL A 121 -18.14 1.15 6.09
N PHE A 122 -18.66 0.23 5.30
CA PHE A 122 -20.09 -0.09 5.24
C PHE A 122 -20.43 -1.49 5.75
N ALA A 123 -19.43 -2.30 6.12
CA ALA A 123 -19.58 -3.72 6.49
C ALA A 123 -20.33 -4.55 5.43
N VAL A 124 -20.19 -4.16 4.16
CA VAL A 124 -20.76 -4.90 3.03
C VAL A 124 -19.69 -5.84 2.48
N PRO A 125 -19.92 -7.16 2.43
CA PRO A 125 -18.96 -8.10 1.88
C PRO A 125 -18.57 -7.73 0.44
N PRO A 126 -17.30 -7.90 0.02
CA PRO A 126 -16.84 -7.51 -1.32
C PRO A 126 -17.66 -8.09 -2.47
N ALA A 127 -18.15 -9.32 -2.32
CA ALA A 127 -19.00 -9.99 -3.30
C ALA A 127 -20.42 -9.41 -3.40
N GLU A 128 -20.92 -8.80 -2.33
CA GLU A 128 -22.20 -8.09 -2.30
C GLU A 128 -22.03 -6.67 -2.84
N ALA A 129 -20.95 -5.98 -2.42
CA ALA A 129 -20.58 -4.69 -2.96
C ALA A 129 -20.41 -4.73 -4.48
N ALA A 130 -19.70 -5.72 -5.02
CA ALA A 130 -19.52 -5.91 -6.46
C ALA A 130 -20.86 -6.11 -7.20
N ARG A 131 -21.80 -6.85 -6.61
CA ARG A 131 -23.15 -7.05 -7.19
C ARG A 131 -23.94 -5.75 -7.21
N VAL A 132 -23.91 -4.99 -6.13
CA VAL A 132 -24.56 -3.68 -6.03
C VAL A 132 -23.96 -2.69 -7.03
N ILE A 133 -22.64 -2.63 -7.16
CA ILE A 133 -21.95 -1.77 -8.12
C ILE A 133 -22.29 -2.20 -9.56
N ALA A 134 -22.36 -3.49 -9.86
CA ALA A 134 -22.76 -3.96 -11.19
C ALA A 134 -24.22 -3.61 -11.53
N ALA A 135 -25.11 -3.63 -10.53
CA ALA A 135 -26.53 -3.31 -10.70
C ALA A 135 -26.82 -1.80 -10.80
N HIS A 136 -25.98 -0.95 -10.19
CA HIS A 136 -26.21 0.49 -10.06
C HIS A 136 -25.09 1.37 -10.64
N GLY A 137 -24.05 0.76 -11.22
CA GLY A 137 -22.91 1.43 -11.82
C GLY A 137 -23.34 2.27 -13.01
N VAL A 138 -23.31 3.59 -12.83
CA VAL A 138 -23.59 4.59 -13.85
C VAL A 138 -22.60 4.41 -15.02
N ARG A 139 -23.14 4.34 -16.24
CA ARG A 139 -22.39 4.39 -17.52
C ARG A 139 -21.87 5.80 -17.79
#